data_AF-A0A1G9YV36-F1
#
_entry.id   AF-A0A1G9YV36-F1
#
_cell.length_a   1.000
_cell.length_b   1.000
_cell.length_c   1.000
_cell.angle_alpha   90.00
_cell.angle_beta   90.00
_cell.angle_gamma   90.00
#
_symmetry.space_group_name_H-M   'P 1'
#
loop_
_entity.id
_entity.type
_entity.pdbx_description
1 polymer ?
#
loop_
_entity_poly.entity_id
_entity_poly.type
_entity_poly.pdbx_seq_one_letter_code
_entity_poly.pdbx_strand_id
1 'polypeptide(L)'
;MQAVDIKAQMKKENQVAANWLIYYRARKRSYDERREEMLSSTGERHENIGGSRSSLPGKPVESMVCKLAEHDASDTARWLRVVESVQAIIGPKKRQLLELRQECRFYMSPDGGRPGWIAPVQQRFGELTGECPAENKIREMWYEIVGLAVRIAAILNCKF
;
A
#
# COMPACT_ATOMS: atom_id res chain seq x y z
N MET A 1 -8.44 -28.92 16.64
CA MET A 1 -8.93 -28.31 15.37
C MET A 1 -8.59 -26.81 15.23
N GLN A 2 -8.14 -26.09 16.27
CA GLN A 2 -7.83 -24.64 16.22
C GLN A 2 -6.54 -24.24 15.46
N ALA A 3 -5.51 -25.09 15.41
CA ALA A 3 -4.20 -24.70 14.85
C ALA A 3 -4.19 -24.54 13.32
N VAL A 4 -5.09 -25.21 12.60
CA VAL A 4 -5.21 -25.11 11.14
C VAL A 4 -5.79 -23.75 10.74
N ASP A 5 -6.73 -23.25 11.55
CA ASP A 5 -7.39 -21.97 11.35
C ASP A 5 -6.43 -20.78 11.56
N ILE A 6 -5.61 -20.83 12.62
CA ILE A 6 -4.59 -19.80 12.90
C ILE A 6 -3.59 -19.68 11.75
N LYS A 7 -3.09 -20.82 11.21
CA LYS A 7 -2.14 -20.80 10.09
C LYS A 7 -2.75 -20.21 8.81
N ALA A 8 -4.02 -20.51 8.54
CA ALA A 8 -4.74 -19.97 7.39
C ALA A 8 -4.93 -18.45 7.54
N GLN A 9 -5.30 -17.99 8.73
CA GLN A 9 -5.46 -16.58 9.04
C GLN A 9 -4.14 -15.81 8.89
N MET A 10 -3.04 -16.30 9.46
CA MET A 10 -1.71 -15.68 9.29
C MET A 10 -1.29 -15.60 7.82
N LYS A 11 -1.59 -16.64 7.02
CA LYS A 11 -1.30 -16.63 5.58
C LYS A 11 -2.08 -15.55 4.85
N LYS A 12 -3.36 -15.37 5.20
CA LYS A 12 -4.21 -14.30 4.64
C LYS A 12 -3.68 -12.92 5.01
N GLU A 13 -3.36 -12.68 6.28
CA GLU A 13 -2.81 -11.41 6.75
C GLU A 13 -1.51 -11.05 6.04
N ASN A 14 -0.60 -12.02 5.94
CA ASN A 14 0.65 -11.87 5.21
C ASN A 14 0.43 -11.57 3.73
N GLN A 15 -0.57 -12.20 3.09
CA GLN A 15 -0.90 -11.96 1.69
C GLN A 15 -1.42 -10.54 1.48
N VAL A 16 -2.25 -10.05 2.39
CA VAL A 16 -2.80 -8.69 2.33
C VAL A 16 -1.69 -7.67 2.52
N ALA A 17 -0.85 -7.83 3.54
CA ALA A 17 0.30 -6.96 3.79
C ALA A 17 1.28 -6.96 2.61
N ALA A 18 1.61 -8.14 2.07
CA ALA A 18 2.45 -8.28 0.88
C ALA A 18 1.87 -7.51 -0.31
N ASN A 19 0.55 -7.59 -0.53
CA ASN A 19 -0.12 -6.89 -1.61
C ASN A 19 -0.03 -5.35 -1.42
N TRP A 20 -0.24 -4.85 -0.20
CA TRP A 20 -0.05 -3.42 0.10
C TRP A 20 1.38 -2.93 -0.15
N LEU A 21 2.38 -3.71 0.27
CA LEU A 21 3.79 -3.40 0.02
C LEU A 21 4.12 -3.34 -1.47
N ILE A 22 3.62 -4.29 -2.27
CA ILE A 22 3.91 -4.39 -3.72
C ILE A 22 3.22 -3.27 -4.51
N TYR A 23 1.96 -2.95 -4.19
CA TYR A 23 1.15 -1.98 -4.94
C TYR A 23 1.14 -0.58 -4.33
N TYR A 24 2.00 -0.32 -3.34
CA TYR A 24 2.07 0.94 -2.61
C TYR A 24 2.07 2.18 -3.52
N ARG A 25 2.98 2.25 -4.49
CA ARG A 25 3.13 3.45 -5.36
C ARG A 25 1.85 3.76 -6.14
N ALA A 26 1.19 2.73 -6.68
CA ALA A 26 -0.04 2.90 -7.43
C ALA A 26 -1.18 3.33 -6.50
N ARG A 27 -1.31 2.72 -5.33
CA ARG A 27 -2.34 3.05 -4.34
C ARG A 27 -2.16 4.44 -3.75
N LYS A 28 -0.91 4.84 -3.49
CA LYS A 28 -0.57 6.17 -2.98
C LYS A 28 -0.95 7.24 -3.99
N ARG A 29 -0.59 7.05 -5.26
CA ARG A 29 -1.00 7.96 -6.35
C ARG A 29 -2.52 8.13 -6.41
N SER A 30 -3.28 7.03 -6.49
CA SER A 30 -4.74 7.13 -6.55
C SER A 30 -5.38 7.70 -5.29
N TYR A 31 -4.73 7.56 -4.13
CA TYR A 31 -5.17 8.20 -2.89
C TYR A 31 -4.96 9.71 -2.93
N ASP A 32 -3.77 10.14 -3.38
CA ASP A 32 -3.42 11.56 -3.47
C ASP A 32 -4.27 12.27 -4.55
N GLU A 33 -4.48 11.64 -5.71
CA GLU A 33 -5.37 12.12 -6.78
C GLU A 33 -6.80 12.36 -6.28
N ARG A 34 -7.39 11.38 -5.56
CA ARG A 34 -8.74 11.54 -4.98
C ARG A 34 -8.79 12.64 -3.93
N ARG A 35 -7.74 12.79 -3.13
CA ARG A 35 -7.65 13.85 -2.13
C ARG A 35 -7.59 15.23 -2.79
N GLU A 36 -6.87 15.36 -3.91
CA GLU A 36 -6.81 16.58 -4.72
C GLU A 36 -8.15 16.89 -5.39
N GLU A 37 -8.82 15.90 -5.98
CA GLU A 37 -10.17 16.05 -6.55
C GLU A 37 -11.17 16.59 -5.52
N MET A 38 -11.10 16.12 -4.27
CA MET A 38 -11.95 16.62 -3.19
C MET A 38 -11.66 18.09 -2.84
N LEU A 39 -10.41 18.53 -2.97
CA LEU A 39 -10.01 19.92 -2.72
C LEU A 39 -10.41 20.84 -3.90
N SER A 40 -10.20 20.39 -5.14
CA SER A 40 -10.44 21.17 -6.37
C SER A 40 -11.92 21.30 -6.74
N SER A 41 -12.77 20.33 -6.36
CA SER A 41 -14.22 20.34 -6.62
C SER A 41 -14.99 21.55 -6.04
N THR A 42 -14.32 22.39 -5.25
CA THR A 42 -14.89 23.58 -4.61
C THR A 42 -14.66 24.86 -5.42
N GLY A 43 -13.79 24.83 -6.44
CA GLY A 43 -13.40 25.99 -7.25
C GLY A 43 -14.19 26.21 -8.54
N GLU A 44 -14.89 25.19 -9.06
CA GLU A 44 -15.56 25.24 -10.38
C GLU A 44 -17.08 25.09 -10.27
N ARG A 45 -17.74 26.03 -9.59
CA ARG A 45 -19.17 26.29 -9.82
C ARG A 45 -19.38 27.75 -10.20
N HIS A 46 -18.79 28.16 -11.32
CA HIS A 46 -19.28 29.34 -12.03
C HIS A 46 -20.43 28.93 -12.96
N GLU A 47 -21.62 29.37 -12.57
CA GLU A 47 -22.71 29.84 -13.42
C GLU A 47 -23.29 28.88 -14.46
N ASN A 48 -24.38 28.21 -14.09
CA ASN A 48 -25.67 28.22 -14.83
C ASN A 48 -26.56 27.11 -14.28
N ILE A 49 -27.61 27.46 -13.54
CA ILE A 49 -28.95 26.84 -13.57
C ILE A 49 -29.84 27.78 -12.75
N GLY A 50 -30.57 28.62 -13.48
CA GLY A 50 -31.76 29.22 -12.93
C GLY A 50 -32.80 28.13 -12.68
N GLY A 51 -33.42 28.16 -11.51
CA GLY A 51 -34.69 27.49 -11.28
C GLY A 51 -34.69 26.45 -10.16
N SER A 52 -35.50 26.77 -9.15
CA SER A 52 -36.31 25.84 -8.37
C SER A 52 -35.71 25.27 -7.06
N ARG A 53 -36.33 25.74 -5.98
CA ARG A 53 -36.67 25.02 -4.74
C ARG A 53 -35.55 24.72 -3.74
N SER A 54 -35.50 25.59 -2.72
CA SER A 54 -35.35 25.24 -1.31
C SER A 54 -34.32 24.15 -1.00
N SER A 55 -33.05 24.54 -0.99
CA SER A 55 -32.03 23.86 -0.22
C SER A 55 -31.50 24.86 0.79
N LEU A 56 -31.48 24.50 2.07
CA LEU A 56 -30.76 25.21 3.11
C LEU A 56 -29.35 25.58 2.60
N PRO A 57 -28.75 26.71 3.01
CA PRO A 57 -27.38 27.05 2.65
C PRO A 57 -26.44 26.03 3.30
N GLY A 58 -26.25 24.89 2.63
CA GLY A 58 -25.33 23.85 3.03
C GLY A 58 -23.93 24.42 2.89
N LYS A 59 -23.24 24.59 4.02
CA LYS A 59 -21.89 25.14 4.08
C LYS A 59 -20.94 24.21 3.31
N PRO A 60 -20.55 24.55 2.06
CA PRO A 60 -19.85 23.64 1.17
C PRO A 60 -18.50 23.22 1.75
N VAL A 61 -17.88 24.16 2.48
CA VAL A 61 -16.62 23.98 3.20
C VAL A 61 -16.75 22.93 4.31
N GLU A 62 -17.82 22.96 5.10
CA GLU A 62 -18.02 21.96 6.17
C GLU A 62 -18.21 20.56 5.58
N SER A 63 -19.00 20.44 4.50
CA SER A 63 -19.15 19.17 3.79
C SER A 63 -17.83 18.67 3.19
N MET A 64 -16.96 19.56 2.68
CA MET A 64 -15.66 19.19 2.15
C MET A 64 -14.73 18.71 3.27
N VAL A 65 -14.67 19.44 4.39
CA VAL A 65 -13.84 19.07 5.55
C VAL A 65 -14.24 17.70 6.10
N CYS A 66 -15.54 17.39 6.21
CA CYS A 66 -15.99 16.06 6.62
C CYS A 66 -15.52 14.96 5.65
N LYS A 67 -15.66 15.17 4.34
CA LYS A 67 -15.21 14.18 3.32
C LYS A 67 -13.70 13.94 3.36
N LEU A 68 -12.91 15.00 3.54
CA LEU A 68 -11.46 14.89 3.69
C LEU A 68 -11.08 14.14 4.97
N ALA A 69 -11.75 14.42 6.09
CA ALA A 69 -11.53 13.72 7.35
C ALA A 69 -11.86 12.22 7.24
N GLU A 70 -12.97 11.87 6.58
CA GLU A 70 -13.33 10.47 6.29
C GLU A 70 -12.31 9.79 5.38
N HIS A 71 -11.84 10.48 4.35
CA HIS A 71 -10.80 9.98 3.45
C HIS A 71 -9.49 9.70 4.19
N ASP A 72 -9.05 10.62 5.05
CA ASP A 72 -7.83 10.52 5.85
C ASP A 72 -7.93 9.50 7.00
N ALA A 73 -9.16 9.11 7.39
CA ALA A 73 -9.43 8.05 8.36
C ALA A 73 -9.63 6.65 7.71
N SER A 74 -9.67 6.58 6.38
CA SER A 74 -9.94 5.35 5.64
C SER A 74 -8.93 4.23 5.93
N ASP A 75 -9.33 2.97 5.71
CA ASP A 75 -8.40 1.82 5.75
C ASP A 75 -7.23 2.02 4.77
N THR A 76 -7.47 2.65 3.62
CA THR A 76 -6.42 2.98 2.65
C THR A 76 -5.38 3.90 3.25
N ALA A 77 -5.79 5.01 3.88
CA ALA A 77 -4.88 5.93 4.55
C ALA A 77 -4.02 5.22 5.61
N ARG A 78 -4.64 4.34 6.40
CA ARG A 78 -3.95 3.57 7.44
C ARG A 78 -2.93 2.60 6.84
N TRP A 79 -3.29 1.86 5.79
CA TRP A 79 -2.35 0.97 5.11
C TRP A 79 -1.20 1.71 4.40
N LEU A 80 -1.45 2.90 3.86
CA LEU A 80 -0.37 3.74 3.32
C LEU A 80 0.62 4.13 4.43
N ARG A 81 0.13 4.56 5.60
CA ARG A 81 0.97 4.84 6.77
C ARG A 81 1.74 3.61 7.24
N VAL A 82 1.17 2.40 7.16
CA VAL A 82 1.89 1.14 7.46
C VAL A 82 3.12 1.02 6.56
N VAL A 83 2.94 1.16 5.24
CA VAL A 83 4.06 1.00 4.30
C VAL A 83 5.12 2.08 4.48
N GLU A 84 4.71 3.34 4.68
CA GLU A 84 5.61 4.45 4.98
C GLU A 84 6.43 4.19 6.27
N SER A 85 5.77 3.68 7.32
CA SER A 85 6.43 3.32 8.59
C SER A 85 7.41 2.15 8.41
N VAL A 86 7.03 1.12 7.64
CA VAL A 86 7.93 0.02 7.29
C VAL A 86 9.17 0.56 6.60
N GLN A 87 9.01 1.41 5.59
CA GLN A 87 10.12 2.01 4.84
C GLN A 87 11.05 2.83 5.75
N ALA A 88 10.50 3.55 6.73
CA ALA A 88 11.28 4.33 7.69
C ALA A 88 12.10 3.44 8.65
N ILE A 89 11.56 2.29 9.06
CA ILE A 89 12.19 1.40 10.06
C ILE A 89 13.22 0.45 9.44
N ILE A 90 12.96 -0.07 8.24
CA ILE A 90 13.85 -1.06 7.63
C ILE A 90 15.18 -0.44 7.18
N GLY A 91 16.26 -1.22 7.33
CA GLY A 91 17.60 -0.81 6.89
C GLY A 91 17.74 -0.74 5.36
N PRO A 92 18.84 -0.12 4.85
CA PRO A 92 19.02 0.19 3.44
C PRO A 92 18.88 -1.03 2.49
N LYS A 93 19.49 -2.17 2.83
CA LYS A 93 19.40 -3.39 2.00
C LYS A 93 17.95 -3.89 1.82
N LYS A 94 17.14 -3.85 2.89
CA LYS A 94 15.73 -4.26 2.84
C LYS A 94 14.86 -3.25 2.10
N ARG A 95 15.18 -1.96 2.22
CA ARG A 95 14.52 -0.89 1.45
C ARG A 95 14.76 -1.07 -0.04
N GLN A 96 16.01 -1.33 -0.43
CA GLN A 96 16.37 -1.64 -1.82
C GLN A 96 15.61 -2.86 -2.34
N LEU A 97 15.54 -3.93 -1.54
CA LEU A 97 14.76 -5.12 -1.89
C LEU A 97 13.28 -4.79 -2.13
N LEU A 98 12.67 -3.99 -1.23
CA LEU A 98 11.27 -3.60 -1.35
C LEU A 98 11.01 -2.81 -2.64
N GLU A 99 11.88 -1.87 -2.98
CA GLU A 99 11.79 -1.09 -4.22
C GLU A 99 11.87 -1.97 -5.46
N LEU A 100 12.89 -2.85 -5.54
CA LEU A 100 13.02 -3.82 -6.62
C LEU A 100 11.82 -4.75 -6.70
N ARG A 101 11.26 -5.17 -5.56
CA ARG A 101 10.07 -6.01 -5.52
C ARG A 101 8.83 -5.30 -6.08
N GLN A 102 8.69 -4.00 -5.84
CA GLN A 102 7.61 -3.16 -6.38
C GLN A 102 7.73 -2.96 -7.90
N GLU A 103 8.96 -2.87 -8.41
CA GLU A 103 9.25 -2.81 -9.85
C GLU A 103 8.92 -4.15 -10.52
N CYS A 104 9.35 -5.26 -9.90
CA CYS A 104 9.11 -6.60 -10.40
C CYS A 104 7.70 -7.14 -10.04
N ARG A 105 6.70 -6.28 -9.83
CA ARG A 105 5.35 -6.70 -9.41
C ARG A 105 4.63 -7.64 -10.41
N PHE A 106 4.91 -7.48 -11.71
CA PHE A 106 4.26 -8.25 -12.78
C PHE A 106 5.01 -9.53 -13.17
N TYR A 107 6.17 -9.81 -12.55
CA TYR A 107 6.94 -11.01 -12.87
C TYR A 107 6.27 -12.23 -12.24
N MET A 108 5.64 -13.02 -13.10
CA MET A 108 5.03 -14.30 -12.75
C MET A 108 5.98 -15.45 -13.08
N SER A 109 5.85 -16.54 -12.34
CA SER A 109 6.54 -17.78 -12.66
C SER A 109 5.83 -18.46 -13.83
N PRO A 110 6.52 -18.84 -14.91
CA PRO A 110 5.90 -19.60 -15.99
C PRO A 110 5.44 -20.99 -15.53
N ASP A 111 6.17 -21.60 -14.59
CA ASP A 111 6.02 -23.03 -14.25
C ASP A 111 5.44 -23.26 -12.85
N GLY A 112 5.02 -22.20 -12.14
CA GLY A 112 4.38 -22.29 -10.82
C GLY A 112 5.27 -22.70 -9.65
N GLY A 113 6.52 -23.12 -9.88
CA GLY A 113 7.46 -23.55 -8.85
C GLY A 113 8.16 -22.40 -8.12
N ARG A 114 9.09 -21.73 -8.82
CA ARG A 114 9.87 -20.61 -8.24
C ARG A 114 9.11 -19.30 -8.37
N PRO A 115 9.00 -18.45 -7.32
CA PRO A 115 8.40 -17.13 -7.49
C PRO A 115 9.13 -16.32 -8.57
N GLY A 116 8.42 -15.95 -9.65
CA GLY A 116 9.03 -15.36 -10.85
C GLY A 116 9.74 -14.02 -10.63
N TRP A 117 9.48 -13.36 -9.50
CA TRP A 117 10.14 -12.12 -9.13
C TRP A 117 11.55 -12.29 -8.53
N ILE A 118 11.93 -13.48 -8.06
CA ILE A 118 13.21 -13.65 -7.32
C ILE A 118 14.41 -13.46 -8.24
N ALA A 119 14.44 -14.12 -9.39
CA ALA A 119 15.54 -14.03 -10.34
C ALA A 119 15.82 -12.58 -10.80
N PRO A 120 14.81 -11.82 -11.28
CA PRO A 120 15.06 -10.43 -11.71
C PRO A 120 15.45 -9.52 -10.54
N VAL A 121 14.92 -9.76 -9.33
CA VAL A 121 15.34 -9.01 -8.14
C VAL A 121 16.77 -9.33 -7.76
N GLN A 122 17.19 -10.60 -7.76
CA GLN A 122 18.58 -11.00 -7.50
C GLN A 122 19.57 -10.32 -8.44
N GLN A 123 19.26 -10.37 -9.73
CA GLN A 123 20.08 -9.78 -10.76
C GLN A 123 20.24 -8.27 -10.53
N ARG A 124 19.14 -7.53 -10.40
CA ARG A 124 19.19 -6.07 -10.16
C ARG A 124 19.83 -5.71 -8.82
N PHE A 125 19.62 -6.51 -7.78
CA PHE A 125 20.26 -6.30 -6.50
C PHE A 125 21.78 -6.43 -6.61
N GLY A 126 22.26 -7.43 -7.35
CA GLY A 126 23.68 -7.61 -7.66
C GLY A 126 24.26 -6.46 -8.48
N GLU A 127 23.54 -5.99 -9.50
CA GLU A 127 23.94 -4.85 -10.32
C GLU A 127 24.08 -3.56 -9.49
N LEU A 128 23.21 -3.34 -8.50
CA LEU A 128 23.22 -2.13 -7.67
C LEU A 128 24.21 -2.18 -6.51
N THR A 129 24.44 -3.35 -5.93
CA THR A 129 25.22 -3.49 -4.68
C THR A 129 26.57 -4.17 -4.87
N GLY A 130 26.82 -4.78 -6.03
CA GLY A 130 27.98 -5.65 -6.27
C GLY A 130 27.89 -7.02 -5.57
N GLU A 131 26.82 -7.27 -4.80
CA GLU A 131 26.58 -8.51 -4.07
C GLU A 131 25.31 -9.17 -4.60
N CYS A 132 25.40 -10.42 -5.08
CA CYS A 132 24.22 -11.20 -5.47
C CYS A 132 23.79 -12.10 -4.30
N PRO A 133 22.84 -11.67 -3.45
CA PRO A 133 22.44 -12.46 -2.30
C PRO A 133 21.79 -13.78 -2.74
N ALA A 134 22.06 -14.83 -1.97
CA ALA A 134 21.41 -16.13 -2.16
C ALA A 134 19.88 -15.98 -2.10
N GLU A 135 19.17 -16.85 -2.82
CA GLU A 135 17.71 -16.79 -2.93
C GLU A 135 17.03 -16.87 -1.55
N ASN A 136 17.53 -17.75 -0.69
CA ASN A 136 17.02 -17.88 0.68
C ASN A 136 17.15 -16.58 1.47
N LYS A 137 18.22 -15.80 1.23
CA LYS A 137 18.42 -14.51 1.91
C LYS A 137 17.42 -13.46 1.46
N ILE A 138 17.12 -13.41 0.16
CA ILE A 138 16.06 -12.53 -0.36
C ILE A 138 14.69 -12.92 0.20
N ARG A 139 14.38 -14.23 0.23
CA ARG A 139 13.11 -14.72 0.79
C ARG A 139 12.99 -14.35 2.26
N GLU A 140 14.03 -14.57 3.05
CA GLU A 140 14.09 -14.18 4.47
C GLU A 140 13.86 -12.68 4.66
N MET A 141 14.61 -11.83 3.94
CA MET A 141 14.41 -10.38 4.00
C MET A 141 12.98 -9.98 3.63
N TRP A 142 12.40 -10.61 2.60
CA TRP A 142 11.02 -10.36 2.21
C TRP A 142 10.01 -10.74 3.31
N TYR A 143 10.17 -11.91 3.92
CA TYR A 143 9.31 -12.35 5.02
C TYR A 143 9.42 -11.44 6.24
N GLU A 144 10.62 -10.95 6.56
CA GLU A 144 10.81 -9.99 7.64
C GLU A 144 10.12 -8.66 7.37
N ILE A 145 10.17 -8.17 6.13
CA ILE A 145 9.46 -6.94 5.72
C ILE A 145 7.94 -7.12 5.85
N VAL A 146 7.40 -8.24 5.31
CA VAL A 146 5.96 -8.54 5.39
C VAL A 146 5.53 -8.70 6.85
N GLY A 147 6.29 -9.45 7.67
CA GLY A 147 5.99 -9.64 9.08
C GLY A 147 6.02 -8.32 9.87
N LEU A 148 6.95 -7.41 9.55
CA LEU A 148 6.95 -6.06 10.12
C LEU A 148 5.70 -5.27 9.73
N ALA A 149 5.29 -5.34 8.46
CA ALA A 149 4.08 -4.68 7.97
C ALA A 149 2.82 -5.19 8.69
N VAL A 150 2.69 -6.50 8.89
CA VAL A 150 1.57 -7.09 9.65
C VAL A 150 1.54 -6.56 11.09
N ARG A 151 2.69 -6.50 11.78
CA ARG A 151 2.76 -5.97 13.14
C ARG A 151 2.35 -4.50 13.22
N ILE A 152 2.82 -3.66 12.31
CA ILE A 152 2.45 -2.24 12.26
C ILE A 152 0.98 -2.08 11.90
N ALA A 153 0.47 -2.88 10.95
CA ALA A 153 -0.95 -2.90 10.60
C ALA A 153 -1.85 -3.26 11.79
N ALA A 154 -1.44 -4.22 12.61
CA ALA A 154 -2.14 -4.56 13.85
C ALA A 154 -2.16 -3.38 14.85
N ILE A 155 -1.03 -2.67 15.03
CA ILE A 155 -0.95 -1.48 15.89
C ILE A 155 -1.87 -0.35 15.37
N LEU A 156 -1.96 -0.18 14.05
CA LEU A 156 -2.81 0.83 13.41
C LEU A 156 -4.27 0.36 13.20
N ASN A 157 -4.64 -0.80 13.76
CA ASN A 157 -5.96 -1.42 13.65
C ASN A 157 -6.47 -1.61 12.21
N CYS A 158 -5.55 -1.81 11.25
CA CYS A 158 -5.89 -2.04 9.84
C CYS A 158 -6.70 -3.32 9.65
N LYS A 159 -7.62 -3.33 8.67
CA LYS A 159 -8.33 -4.55 8.28
C LYS A 159 -7.47 -5.41 7.33
N PHE A 160 -7.52 -6.74 7.55
CA PHE A 160 -6.84 -7.76 6.75
C PHE A 160 -7.80 -8.51 5.83
#